data_AF-A0A397HJG5-F1
#
_entry.id   AF-A0A397HJG5-F1
#
_cell.length_a   1.000
_cell.length_b   1.000
_cell.length_c   1.000
_cell.angle_alpha   90.00
_cell.angle_beta   90.00
_cell.angle_gamma   90.00
#
_symmetry.space_group_name_H-M   'P 1'
#
loop_
_entity.id
_entity.type
_entity.pdbx_description
1 polymer ?
#
loop_
_entity_poly.entity_id
_entity_poly.type
_entity_poly.pdbx_seq_one_letter_code
_entity_poly.pdbx_strand_id
1 'polypeptide(L)'
;MKLKGNQPTSLDRMLRNLGIPFKAAKQFFPAMDVTAAKSFATGIATEGPKYGFMNPVYASYCKFYGYGRPSLSASDVVYGLITLLEIKQSTSIEFNVEVQWINDYDGNDIWLNNFYTAVEALKSQTEINLLLEAINLRKVLQPHFLVEKEKEGFIL
;
A
#
# COMPACT_ATOMS: atom_id res chain seq x y z
N MET A 1 13.22 20.65 -22.49
CA MET A 1 12.28 21.65 -21.91
C MET A 1 12.41 21.61 -20.39
N LYS A 2 13.18 22.55 -19.81
CA LYS A 2 13.42 22.60 -18.35
C LYS A 2 12.16 23.15 -17.66
N LEU A 3 11.55 22.37 -16.78
CA LEU A 3 10.44 22.82 -15.94
C LEU A 3 10.95 23.96 -15.03
N LYS A 4 10.28 25.12 -15.06
CA LYS A 4 10.60 26.28 -14.21
C LYS A 4 10.52 25.87 -12.74
N GLY A 5 11.59 26.10 -11.99
CA GLY A 5 11.84 25.63 -10.62
C GLY A 5 10.98 26.23 -9.51
N ASN A 6 9.66 26.38 -9.71
CA ASN A 6 8.72 26.71 -8.62
C ASN A 6 7.23 26.44 -8.94
N GLN A 7 6.92 25.52 -9.86
CA GLN A 7 5.56 25.00 -9.98
C GLN A 7 5.40 23.88 -8.92
N PRO A 8 4.40 23.95 -8.02
CA PRO A 8 4.08 22.80 -7.19
C PRO A 8 3.90 21.59 -8.10
N THR A 9 4.39 20.43 -7.67
CA THR A 9 4.13 19.18 -8.39
C THR A 9 2.62 19.08 -8.64
N SER A 10 2.21 18.46 -9.75
CA SER A 10 0.79 18.24 -10.09
C SER A 10 -0.04 17.78 -8.87
N LEU A 11 0.58 16.96 -8.01
CA LEU A 11 0.05 16.45 -6.75
C LEU A 11 -0.15 17.52 -5.68
N ASP A 12 0.80 18.42 -5.42
CA ASP A 12 0.65 19.49 -4.42
C ASP A 12 -0.51 20.41 -4.76
N ARG A 13 -0.71 20.69 -6.05
CA ARG A 13 -1.86 21.48 -6.53
C ARG A 13 -3.18 20.73 -6.31
N MET A 14 -3.21 19.43 -6.63
CA MET A 14 -4.38 18.60 -6.37
C MET A 14 -4.72 18.58 -4.87
N LEU A 15 -3.76 18.33 -3.99
CA LEU A 15 -3.97 18.31 -2.54
C LEU A 15 -4.52 19.64 -2.00
N ARG A 16 -4.05 20.76 -2.54
CA ARG A 16 -4.60 22.10 -2.22
C ARG A 16 -6.03 22.26 -2.70
N ASN A 17 -6.35 21.82 -3.92
CA ASN A 17 -7.72 21.88 -4.45
C ASN A 17 -8.69 20.99 -3.66
N LEU A 18 -8.20 19.88 -3.09
CA LEU A 18 -8.97 19.02 -2.19
C LEU A 18 -9.26 19.67 -0.83
N GLY A 19 -8.63 20.82 -0.52
CA GLY A 19 -8.74 21.47 0.78
C GLY A 19 -8.00 20.73 1.90
N ILE A 20 -7.07 19.83 1.56
CA ILE A 20 -6.32 19.04 2.55
C ILE A 20 -5.02 19.77 2.88
N PRO A 21 -4.80 20.17 4.15
CA PRO A 21 -3.54 20.75 4.57
C PRO A 21 -2.39 19.77 4.32
N PHE A 22 -1.25 20.29 3.83
CA PHE A 22 -0.07 19.47 3.56
C PHE A 22 0.38 18.63 4.76
N LYS A 23 0.24 19.15 5.98
CA LYS A 23 0.54 18.40 7.21
C LYS A 23 -0.39 17.19 7.37
N ALA A 24 -1.69 17.36 7.11
CA ALA A 24 -2.67 16.27 7.16
C ALA A 24 -2.44 15.22 6.07
N ALA A 25 -2.02 15.63 4.87
CA ALA A 25 -1.68 14.71 3.79
C ALA A 25 -0.50 13.78 4.11
N LYS A 26 0.36 14.16 5.08
CA LYS A 26 1.50 13.34 5.56
C LYS A 26 1.20 12.56 6.84
N GLN A 27 0.02 12.74 7.42
CA GLN A 27 -0.36 12.03 8.64
C GLN A 27 -0.78 10.61 8.33
N PHE A 28 -0.68 9.75 9.35
CA PHE A 28 -1.27 8.42 9.32
C PHE A 28 -2.78 8.54 9.17
N PHE A 29 -3.38 7.90 8.17
CA PHE A 29 -4.79 8.10 7.80
C PHE A 29 -5.78 7.86 8.96
N PRO A 30 -5.64 6.81 9.80
CA PRO A 30 -6.48 6.65 11.00
C PRO A 30 -6.35 7.76 12.05
N ALA A 31 -5.27 8.55 12.02
CA ALA A 31 -5.05 9.68 12.91
C ALA A 31 -5.46 11.04 12.28
N MET A 32 -5.96 11.02 11.04
CA MET A 32 -6.43 12.21 10.34
C MET A 32 -7.76 12.69 10.93
N ASP A 33 -8.01 14.00 10.87
CA ASP A 33 -9.31 14.57 11.26
C ASP A 33 -10.46 13.86 10.52
N VAL A 34 -11.51 13.49 11.26
CA VAL A 34 -12.63 12.70 10.74
C VAL A 34 -13.36 13.44 9.61
N THR A 35 -13.47 14.76 9.69
CA THR A 35 -14.12 15.58 8.65
C THR A 35 -13.29 15.55 7.38
N ALA A 36 -11.97 15.71 7.49
CA ALA A 36 -11.06 15.64 6.37
C ALA A 36 -11.01 14.23 5.73
N ALA A 37 -11.01 13.17 6.54
CA ALA A 37 -11.04 11.79 6.04
C ALA A 37 -12.35 11.48 5.30
N LYS A 38 -13.49 11.99 5.79
CA LYS A 38 -14.79 11.84 5.14
C LYS A 38 -14.89 12.61 3.82
N SER A 39 -14.32 13.82 3.76
CA SER A 39 -14.35 14.63 2.53
C SER A 39 -13.35 14.15 1.46
N PHE A 40 -12.33 13.38 1.85
CA PHE A 40 -11.26 12.94 0.96
C PHE A 40 -11.76 12.17 -0.27
N ALA A 41 -12.64 11.19 -0.08
CA ALA A 41 -13.15 10.37 -1.18
C ALA A 41 -13.93 11.22 -2.20
N THR A 42 -14.84 12.08 -1.72
CA THR A 42 -15.61 13.00 -2.57
C THR A 42 -14.70 13.99 -3.29
N GLY A 43 -13.72 14.55 -2.57
CA GLY A 43 -12.74 15.46 -3.15
C GLY A 43 -11.96 14.80 -4.28
N ILE A 44 -11.40 13.61 -4.04
CA ILE A 44 -10.62 12.86 -5.03
C ILE A 44 -11.48 12.48 -6.23
N ALA A 45 -12.72 12.08 -6.04
CA ALA A 45 -13.64 11.78 -7.14
C ALA A 45 -13.92 13.00 -8.03
N THR A 46 -13.89 14.21 -7.45
CA THR A 46 -14.19 15.46 -8.15
C THR A 46 -12.96 16.08 -8.82
N GLU A 47 -11.84 16.17 -8.09
CA GLU A 47 -10.61 16.82 -8.56
C GLU A 47 -9.70 15.85 -9.33
N GLY A 48 -9.67 14.57 -8.97
CA GLY A 48 -8.78 13.56 -9.53
C GLY A 48 -8.79 13.46 -11.06
N PRO A 49 -9.96 13.47 -11.74
CA PRO A 49 -10.02 13.41 -13.20
C PRO A 49 -9.27 14.54 -13.91
N LYS A 50 -9.18 15.74 -13.30
CA LYS A 50 -8.43 16.89 -13.84
C LYS A 50 -6.91 16.64 -13.89
N TYR A 51 -6.44 15.64 -13.14
CA TYR A 51 -5.04 15.24 -13.03
C TYR A 51 -4.78 13.85 -13.64
N GLY A 52 -5.74 13.30 -14.40
CA GLY A 52 -5.60 12.00 -15.08
C GLY A 52 -6.02 10.79 -14.24
N PHE A 53 -6.54 10.98 -13.02
CA PHE A 53 -7.11 9.89 -12.24
C PHE A 53 -8.56 9.65 -12.67
N MET A 54 -8.76 8.76 -13.66
CA MET A 54 -10.08 8.53 -14.27
C MET A 54 -11.09 7.92 -13.29
N ASN A 55 -10.69 6.90 -12.53
CA ASN A 55 -11.55 6.19 -11.58
C ASN A 55 -10.86 6.03 -10.21
N PRO A 56 -10.63 7.13 -9.47
CA PRO A 56 -9.83 7.08 -8.25
C PRO A 56 -10.60 6.52 -7.04
N VAL A 57 -11.94 6.45 -7.14
CA VAL A 57 -12.82 5.86 -6.15
C VAL A 57 -13.61 4.75 -6.82
N TYR A 58 -13.55 3.55 -6.24
CA TYR A 58 -14.21 2.37 -6.75
C TYR A 58 -14.84 1.59 -5.60
N ALA A 59 -15.91 0.85 -5.89
CA ALA A 59 -16.52 -0.03 -4.91
C ALA A 59 -15.59 -1.22 -4.62
N SER A 60 -15.37 -1.53 -3.34
CA SER A 60 -14.56 -2.65 -2.89
C SER A 60 -15.16 -3.25 -1.62
N TYR A 61 -14.68 -4.44 -1.24
CA TYR A 61 -15.03 -5.07 0.02
C TYR A 61 -13.98 -4.72 1.08
N CYS A 62 -14.44 -4.47 2.30
CA CYS A 62 -13.57 -4.29 3.46
C CYS A 62 -13.91 -5.31 4.54
N LYS A 63 -12.88 -5.91 5.14
CA LYS A 63 -13.04 -6.80 6.28
C LYS A 63 -12.67 -6.08 7.57
N PHE A 64 -13.57 -6.16 8.54
CA PHE A 64 -13.36 -5.67 9.91
C PHE A 64 -12.79 -6.79 10.78
N TYR A 65 -11.70 -6.51 11.49
CA TYR A 65 -10.96 -7.49 12.31
C TYR A 65 -11.10 -7.25 13.83
N GLY A 66 -12.05 -6.40 14.24
CA GLY A 66 -12.24 -5.99 15.63
C GLY A 66 -11.60 -4.63 15.96
N TYR A 67 -11.82 -4.16 17.18
CA TYR A 67 -11.26 -2.91 17.68
C TYR A 67 -9.74 -2.98 17.84
N GLY A 68 -9.05 -1.86 17.62
CA GLY A 68 -7.59 -1.77 17.70
C GLY A 68 -6.84 -2.34 16.49
N ARG A 69 -7.57 -2.89 15.50
CA ARG A 69 -7.00 -3.39 14.24
C ARG A 69 -7.53 -2.57 13.07
N PRO A 70 -6.71 -2.33 12.03
CA PRO A 70 -7.20 -1.65 10.83
C PRO A 70 -8.22 -2.52 10.10
N SER A 71 -9.19 -1.88 9.47
CA SER A 71 -9.99 -2.55 8.44
C SER A 71 -9.16 -2.63 7.17
N LEU A 72 -9.17 -3.79 6.51
CA LEU A 72 -8.43 -3.98 5.25
C LEU A 72 -9.42 -4.10 4.10
N SER A 73 -9.16 -3.37 3.02
CA SER A 73 -9.85 -3.56 1.75
C SER A 73 -9.36 -4.84 1.07
N ALA A 74 -10.17 -5.39 0.16
CA ALA A 74 -9.76 -6.53 -0.66
C ALA A 74 -8.43 -6.25 -1.40
N SER A 75 -8.23 -5.01 -1.87
CA SER A 75 -6.99 -4.57 -2.51
C SER A 75 -5.80 -4.61 -1.55
N ASP A 76 -5.96 -4.17 -0.29
CA ASP A 76 -4.89 -4.23 0.71
C ASP A 76 -4.44 -5.67 0.96
N VAL A 77 -5.41 -6.60 1.05
CA VAL A 77 -5.13 -8.03 1.20
C VAL A 77 -4.35 -8.55 -0.01
N VAL A 78 -4.82 -8.27 -1.23
CA VAL A 78 -4.17 -8.73 -2.46
C VAL A 78 -2.73 -8.21 -2.57
N TYR A 79 -2.50 -6.93 -2.31
CA TYR A 79 -1.13 -6.37 -2.33
C TYR A 79 -0.23 -6.97 -1.24
N GLY A 80 -0.78 -7.27 -0.06
CA GLY A 80 -0.06 -8.01 0.98
C GLY A 80 0.33 -9.42 0.52
N LEU A 81 -0.60 -10.16 -0.07
CA LEU A 81 -0.34 -11.53 -0.56
C LEU A 81 0.66 -11.56 -1.72
N ILE A 82 0.54 -10.64 -2.69
CA ILE A 82 1.53 -10.49 -3.77
C ILE A 82 2.92 -10.29 -3.18
N THR A 83 3.04 -9.49 -2.12
CA THR A 83 4.31 -9.24 -1.45
C THR A 83 4.87 -10.51 -0.81
N LEU A 84 4.05 -11.33 -0.15
CA LEU A 84 4.49 -12.61 0.40
C LEU A 84 4.89 -13.62 -0.68
N LEU A 85 4.24 -13.59 -1.84
CA LEU A 85 4.51 -14.52 -2.93
C LEU A 85 5.80 -14.16 -3.70
N GLU A 86 6.00 -12.88 -4.02
CA GLU A 86 7.03 -12.44 -4.96
C GLU A 86 8.36 -12.05 -4.30
N ILE A 87 8.34 -11.67 -3.02
CA ILE A 87 9.52 -11.12 -2.36
C ILE A 87 10.35 -12.22 -1.71
N LYS A 88 11.68 -12.08 -1.81
CA LYS A 88 12.63 -12.92 -1.08
C LYS A 88 12.55 -12.61 0.41
N GLN A 89 12.60 -13.64 1.25
CA GLN A 89 12.55 -13.47 2.70
C GLN A 89 13.65 -12.52 3.23
N SER A 90 14.84 -12.55 2.62
CA SER A 90 15.95 -11.66 2.97
C SER A 90 15.62 -10.17 2.81
N THR A 91 14.69 -9.81 1.91
CA THR A 91 14.28 -8.43 1.69
C THR A 91 13.57 -7.84 2.91
N SER A 92 12.82 -8.65 3.67
CA SER A 92 12.18 -8.14 4.89
C SER A 92 13.22 -7.72 5.93
N ILE A 93 14.34 -8.47 6.01
CA ILE A 93 15.50 -8.14 6.85
C ILE A 93 16.21 -6.87 6.34
N GLU A 94 16.49 -6.79 5.04
CA GLU A 94 17.14 -5.64 4.40
C GLU A 94 16.42 -4.32 4.68
N PHE A 95 15.10 -4.34 4.62
CA PHE A 95 14.25 -3.17 4.82
C PHE A 95 13.74 -3.01 6.27
N ASN A 96 14.27 -3.81 7.20
CA ASN A 96 13.93 -3.76 8.62
C ASN A 96 12.42 -3.86 8.90
N VAL A 97 11.75 -4.76 8.19
CA VAL A 97 10.35 -5.15 8.41
C VAL A 97 10.32 -6.61 8.82
N GLU A 98 9.96 -6.87 10.07
CA GLU A 98 9.78 -8.24 10.55
C GLU A 98 8.56 -8.88 9.87
N VAL A 99 8.77 -10.03 9.25
CA VAL A 99 7.73 -10.86 8.62
C VAL A 99 7.94 -12.28 9.11
N GLN A 100 6.88 -12.89 9.64
CA GLN A 100 6.91 -14.29 10.09
C GLN A 100 6.82 -15.26 8.92
N TRP A 101 7.94 -15.49 8.24
CA TRP A 101 8.04 -16.44 7.12
C TRP A 101 7.93 -17.90 7.58
N ILE A 102 7.19 -18.70 6.82
CA ILE A 102 7.15 -20.16 6.98
C ILE A 102 8.32 -20.77 6.21
N ASN A 103 9.06 -21.67 6.85
CA ASN A 103 10.28 -22.29 6.31
C ASN A 103 10.29 -23.81 6.44
N ASP A 104 9.11 -24.43 6.39
CA ASP A 104 8.92 -25.85 6.68
C ASP A 104 9.39 -26.78 5.54
N TYR A 105 9.72 -26.25 4.36
CA TYR A 105 10.04 -27.04 3.15
C TYR A 105 11.52 -26.97 2.76
N ASP A 106 12.40 -27.43 3.66
CA ASP A 106 13.85 -27.58 3.47
C ASP A 106 14.62 -26.29 3.06
N GLY A 107 13.99 -25.12 3.16
CA GLY A 107 14.57 -23.80 2.82
C GLY A 107 14.95 -23.59 1.34
N ASN A 108 15.05 -24.66 0.55
CA ASN A 108 15.51 -24.64 -0.84
C ASN A 108 14.40 -24.29 -1.83
N ASP A 109 13.14 -24.58 -1.49
CA ASP A 109 11.99 -24.19 -2.31
C ASP A 109 11.38 -22.88 -1.78
N ILE A 110 12.03 -21.77 -2.15
CA ILE A 110 11.63 -20.41 -1.76
C ILE A 110 10.18 -20.14 -2.17
N TRP A 111 9.77 -20.60 -3.35
CA TRP A 111 8.42 -20.38 -3.84
C TRP A 111 7.39 -21.13 -2.98
N LEU A 112 7.67 -22.39 -2.63
CA LEU A 112 6.78 -23.18 -1.79
C LEU A 112 6.65 -22.59 -0.39
N ASN A 113 7.75 -22.17 0.22
CA ASN A 113 7.77 -21.47 1.51
C ASN A 113 6.95 -20.16 1.47
N ASN A 114 7.13 -19.36 0.42
CA ASN A 114 6.37 -18.13 0.20
C ASN A 114 4.87 -18.40 0.00
N PHE A 115 4.53 -19.44 -0.77
CA PHE A 115 3.14 -19.86 -1.00
C PHE A 115 2.45 -20.24 0.31
N TYR A 116 3.08 -21.07 1.14
CA TYR A 116 2.51 -21.45 2.43
C TYR A 116 2.43 -20.28 3.40
N THR A 117 3.40 -19.36 3.39
CA THR A 117 3.32 -18.10 4.15
C THR A 117 2.10 -17.27 3.73
N ALA A 118 1.86 -17.13 2.43
CA ALA A 118 0.70 -16.39 1.91
C ALA A 118 -0.64 -17.08 2.27
N VAL A 119 -0.68 -18.42 2.22
CA VAL A 119 -1.86 -19.20 2.64
C VAL A 119 -2.12 -19.03 4.14
N GLU A 120 -1.08 -19.02 4.97
CA GLU A 120 -1.23 -18.79 6.41
C GLU A 120 -1.78 -17.39 6.70
N ALA A 121 -1.30 -16.36 5.98
CA ALA A 121 -1.81 -15.00 6.10
C ALA A 121 -3.32 -14.86 5.80
N LEU A 122 -3.90 -15.81 5.05
CA LEU A 122 -5.34 -15.87 4.75
C LEU A 122 -6.16 -16.56 5.85
N LYS A 123 -5.56 -17.40 6.71
CA LYS A 123 -6.29 -18.18 7.73
C LYS A 123 -6.78 -17.26 8.85
N SER A 124 -7.98 -16.72 8.65
CA SER A 124 -8.40 -15.48 9.29
C SER A 124 -9.04 -15.57 10.67
N GLN A 125 -8.67 -16.51 11.55
CA GLN A 125 -9.42 -16.65 12.81
C GLN A 125 -8.91 -15.74 13.94
N THR A 126 -7.63 -15.37 13.98
CA THR A 126 -7.09 -14.58 15.11
C THR A 126 -5.98 -13.60 14.76
N GLU A 127 -5.26 -13.81 13.66
CA GLU A 127 -3.99 -13.12 13.40
C GLU A 127 -4.01 -12.44 12.03
N ILE A 128 -4.20 -11.12 12.05
CA ILE A 128 -3.99 -10.25 10.88
C ILE A 128 -2.51 -9.84 10.74
N ASN A 129 -1.67 -10.20 11.72
CA ASN A 129 -0.32 -9.67 11.88
C ASN A 129 0.55 -9.95 10.67
N LEU A 130 0.60 -11.20 10.20
CA LEU A 130 1.37 -11.58 9.02
C LEU A 130 0.94 -10.79 7.77
N LEU A 131 -0.36 -10.54 7.61
CA LEU A 131 -0.86 -9.72 6.51
C LEU A 131 -0.49 -8.24 6.66
N LEU A 132 -0.50 -7.70 7.89
CA LEU A 132 -0.07 -6.33 8.17
C LEU A 132 1.43 -6.15 7.97
N GLU A 133 2.24 -7.13 8.39
CA GLU A 133 3.68 -7.20 8.15
C GLU A 133 3.97 -7.16 6.65
N ALA A 134 3.28 -7.98 5.86
CA ALA A 134 3.39 -7.98 4.40
C ALA A 134 2.99 -6.63 3.77
N ILE A 135 1.88 -6.03 4.23
CA ILE A 135 1.44 -4.71 3.75
C ILE A 135 2.47 -3.63 4.12
N ASN A 136 3.08 -3.71 5.29
CA ASN A 136 4.10 -2.76 5.72
C ASN A 136 5.39 -2.91 4.89
N LEU A 137 5.81 -4.15 4.62
CA LEU A 137 6.91 -4.42 3.70
C LEU A 137 6.62 -3.84 2.30
N ARG A 138 5.40 -4.04 1.79
CA ARG A 138 4.99 -3.47 0.50
C ARG A 138 5.08 -1.95 0.48
N LYS A 139 4.67 -1.26 1.54
CA LYS A 139 4.76 0.21 1.64
C LYS A 139 6.20 0.70 1.56
N VAL A 140 7.13 0.01 2.22
CA VAL A 140 8.56 0.36 2.20
C VAL A 140 9.18 0.06 0.83
N LEU A 141 8.76 -1.01 0.16
CA LEU A 141 9.25 -1.38 -1.17
C LEU A 141 8.65 -0.55 -2.31
N GLN A 142 7.46 0.01 -2.14
CA GLN A 142 6.74 0.71 -3.21
C GLN A 142 7.55 1.81 -3.92
N PRO A 143 8.34 2.66 -3.22
CA PRO A 143 9.22 3.64 -3.87
C PRO A 143 10.31 3.00 -4.75
N HIS A 144 10.83 1.83 -4.35
CA HIS A 144 11.89 1.14 -5.09
C HIS A 144 11.35 0.59 -6.42
N PHE A 145 10.14 0.01 -6.42
CA PHE A 145 9.48 -0.40 -7.65
C PHE A 145 9.19 0.76 -8.61
N LEU A 146 8.92 1.95 -8.09
CA LEU A 146 8.69 3.13 -8.93
C LEU A 146 9.99 3.62 -9.57
N VAL A 147 11.10 3.64 -8.81
CA VAL A 147 12.42 4.04 -9.31
C VAL A 147 12.99 3.02 -10.30
N GLU A 148 12.78 1.73 -10.08
CA GLU A 148 13.19 0.67 -11.01
C GLU A 148 12.36 0.72 -12.30
N LYS A 149 11.04 0.95 -12.22
CA LYS A 149 10.18 1.14 -13.40
C LYS A 149 10.53 2.38 -14.23
N GLU A 150 11.11 3.41 -13.63
CA GLU A 150 11.65 4.56 -14.40
C GLU A 150 12.92 4.20 -15.17
N LYS A 151 13.65 3.15 -14.76
CA LYS A 151 14.87 2.67 -15.42
C LYS A 151 14.58 1.59 -16.47
N GLU A 152 13.62 0.72 -16.21
CA GLU A 152 13.18 -0.35 -17.10
C GLU A 152 11.77 -0.04 -17.59
N GLY A 153 11.68 0.74 -18.67
CA GLY A 153 10.38 1.06 -19.25
C GLY A 153 9.72 -0.19 -19.85
N PHE A 154 8.93 -0.94 -19.07
CA PHE A 154 7.89 -1.83 -19.60
C PHE A 154 6.73 -2.12 -18.62
N ILE A 155 5.65 -2.56 -19.27
CA ILE A 155 4.26 -2.76 -18.87
C ILE A 155 4.11 -4.12 -18.17
N LEU A 156 3.13 -4.21 -17.25
CA LEU A 156 2.64 -5.45 -16.63
C LEU A 156 2.47 -6.61 -17.62
#